data_AF-A0A0G2FRY1-F1
#
_entry.id   AF-A0A0G2FRY1-F1
#
_cell.length_a   1.000
_cell.length_b   1.000
_cell.length_c   1.000
_cell.angle_alpha   90.00
_cell.angle_beta   90.00
_cell.angle_gamma   90.00
#
_symmetry.space_group_name_H-M   'P 1'
#
loop_
_entity.id
_entity.type
_entity.pdbx_description
1 polymer ?
#
loop_
_entity_poly.entity_id
_entity_poly.type
_entity_poly.pdbx_seq_one_letter_code
_entity_poly.pdbx_strand_id
1 'polypeptide(L)'
;MVELPLTSDLEFFSILQNELSGLATLQAQEQARLTKEVTALGLTVTKVTEPNRKSAAKTDMAKWRKIFELYLESSIFFSTTELDHGKHDSVKAQALLQAFSDELKRQHVTSTFKKKESSVALEQFLQLNMAVLQSLRFQEINDLAMQKILKKFDKRTALGVKSTFPAALRQSMPRDIAKAICYQVSTELLPIVPRLDDYLCPVCFSISYRPVRLRCQHVFCIRCLVVLQRAKKKHSDFLIKYFPDEAKLKQRENAKAAGVDQYGEAYNNKCVVM
;
A
#
# COMPACT_ATOMS: atom_id res chain seq x y z
N MET A 1 45.16 29.07 20.56
CA MET A 1 44.15 28.19 19.94
C MET A 1 44.03 27.00 20.87
N VAL A 2 42.92 26.86 21.59
CA VAL A 2 42.72 25.76 22.53
C VAL A 2 42.01 24.67 21.76
N GLU A 3 42.72 23.61 21.41
CA GLU A 3 42.14 22.41 20.83
C GLU A 3 41.56 21.58 21.99
N LEU A 4 40.24 21.47 22.05
CA LEU A 4 39.56 20.55 22.97
C LEU A 4 39.47 19.19 22.26
N PRO A 5 40.27 18.18 22.66
CA PRO A 5 40.18 16.85 22.07
C PRO A 5 38.85 16.20 22.51
N LEU A 6 37.90 16.11 21.57
CA LEU A 6 36.58 15.47 21.77
C LEU A 6 36.66 13.93 21.62
N THR A 7 37.66 13.30 22.23
CA THR A 7 37.92 11.86 22.09
C THR A 7 36.74 11.00 22.57
N SER A 8 36.10 11.38 23.68
CA SER A 8 34.92 10.69 24.20
C SER A 8 33.68 10.86 23.31
N ASP A 9 33.54 11.98 22.60
CA ASP A 9 32.41 12.20 21.68
C ASP A 9 32.60 11.38 20.40
N LEU A 10 33.83 11.29 19.89
CA LEU A 10 34.17 10.43 18.76
C LEU A 10 33.89 8.96 19.07
N GLU A 11 34.27 8.49 20.26
CA GLU A 11 33.96 7.14 20.72
C GLU A 11 32.44 6.92 20.81
N PHE A 12 31.70 7.84 21.41
CA PHE A 12 30.24 7.79 21.48
C PHE A 12 29.59 7.67 20.09
N PHE A 13 29.97 8.52 19.13
CA PHE A 13 29.41 8.47 17.78
C PHE A 13 29.83 7.22 17.00
N SER A 14 31.04 6.70 17.23
CA SER A 14 31.47 5.43 16.64
C SER A 14 30.59 4.26 17.09
N ILE A 15 30.27 4.20 18.40
CA ILE A 15 29.39 3.18 18.96
C ILE A 15 27.98 3.34 18.40
N LEU A 16 27.47 4.58 18.38
CA LEU A 16 26.14 4.88 17.85
C LEU A 16 26.01 4.51 16.37
N GLN A 17 27.03 4.80 15.57
CA GLN A 17 27.07 4.45 14.15
C GLN A 17 27.12 2.94 13.93
N ASN A 18 27.88 2.21 14.74
CA ASN A 18 27.91 0.75 14.69
C ASN A 18 26.53 0.15 14.99
N GLU A 19 25.86 0.59 16.06
CA GLU A 19 24.51 0.15 16.41
C GLU A 19 23.49 0.47 15.30
N LEU A 20 23.55 1.68 14.72
CA LEU A 20 22.72 2.08 13.59
C LEU A 20 22.95 1.20 12.36
N SER A 21 24.21 0.86 12.06
CA SER A 21 24.54 -0.03 10.95
C SER A 21 24.02 -1.46 11.19
N GLY A 22 24.05 -1.92 12.44
CA GLY A 22 23.45 -3.18 12.87
C GLY A 22 21.94 -3.19 12.67
N LEU A 23 21.25 -2.12 13.10
CA LEU A 23 19.81 -1.94 12.90
C LEU A 23 19.45 -1.92 11.41
N ALA A 24 20.22 -1.21 10.59
CA ALA A 24 19.99 -1.17 9.14
C ALA A 24 20.15 -2.55 8.49
N THR A 25 21.14 -3.33 8.93
CA THR A 25 21.37 -4.69 8.46
C THR A 25 20.22 -5.62 8.86
N LEU A 26 19.81 -5.60 10.13
CA LEU A 26 18.70 -6.40 10.64
C LEU A 26 17.41 -6.09 9.88
N GLN A 27 17.16 -4.81 9.63
CA GLN A 27 15.98 -4.37 8.89
C GLN A 27 16.01 -4.80 7.42
N ALA A 28 17.16 -4.72 6.75
CA ALA A 28 17.29 -5.20 5.39
C ALA A 28 17.05 -6.71 5.29
N GLN A 29 17.54 -7.49 6.26
CA GLN A 29 17.30 -8.93 6.34
C GLN A 29 15.81 -9.23 6.56
N GLU A 30 15.16 -8.52 7.49
CA GLU A 30 13.75 -8.71 7.79
C GLU A 30 12.85 -8.31 6.62
N GLN A 31 13.16 -7.19 5.96
CA GLN A 31 12.48 -6.78 4.73
C GLN A 31 12.60 -7.87 3.67
N ALA A 32 13.80 -8.41 3.44
CA ALA A 32 14.02 -9.47 2.45
C ALA A 32 13.27 -10.77 2.82
N ARG A 33 13.20 -11.12 4.11
CA ARG A 33 12.43 -12.28 4.60
C ARG A 33 10.94 -12.09 4.32
N LEU A 34 10.37 -10.98 4.75
CA LEU A 34 8.95 -10.68 4.58
C LEU A 34 8.56 -10.58 3.10
N THR A 35 9.39 -9.96 2.25
CA THR A 35 9.14 -9.91 0.79
C THR A 35 9.07 -11.32 0.19
N LYS A 36 9.97 -12.23 0.57
CA LYS A 36 9.92 -13.62 0.12
C LYS A 36 8.64 -14.33 0.57
N GLU A 37 8.20 -14.10 1.80
CA GLU A 37 6.97 -14.67 2.33
C GLU A 37 5.73 -14.13 1.60
N VAL A 38 5.68 -12.83 1.27
CA VAL A 38 4.60 -12.25 0.44
C VAL A 38 4.53 -12.94 -0.92
N THR A 39 5.66 -13.09 -1.61
CA THR A 39 5.70 -13.73 -2.94
C THR A 39 5.32 -15.21 -2.86
N ALA A 40 5.79 -15.95 -1.85
CA ALA A 40 5.42 -17.35 -1.64
C ALA A 40 3.91 -17.52 -1.33
N LEU A 41 3.36 -16.62 -0.52
CA LEU A 41 1.92 -16.56 -0.26
C LEU A 41 1.15 -16.29 -1.57
N GLY A 42 1.64 -15.39 -2.42
CA GLY A 42 1.00 -15.10 -3.71
C GLY A 42 0.94 -16.29 -4.65
N LEU A 43 2.01 -17.08 -4.73
CA LEU A 43 2.00 -18.34 -5.49
C LEU A 43 0.96 -19.33 -4.93
N THR A 44 0.86 -19.42 -3.61
CA THR A 44 -0.11 -20.30 -2.94
C THR A 44 -1.55 -19.85 -3.19
N VAL A 45 -1.82 -18.55 -3.03
CA VAL A 45 -3.13 -17.94 -3.31
C VAL A 45 -3.52 -18.14 -4.77
N THR A 46 -2.59 -17.93 -5.71
CA THR A 46 -2.82 -18.20 -7.14
C THR A 46 -3.28 -19.64 -7.37
N LYS A 47 -2.53 -20.62 -6.84
CA LYS A 47 -2.86 -22.04 -6.97
C LYS A 47 -4.22 -22.42 -6.36
N VAL A 48 -4.61 -21.82 -5.23
CA VAL A 48 -5.92 -22.15 -4.61
C VAL A 48 -7.10 -21.47 -5.31
N THR A 49 -6.87 -20.30 -5.92
CA THR A 49 -7.85 -19.48 -6.64
C THR A 49 -8.00 -19.85 -8.12
N GLU A 50 -7.01 -20.51 -8.73
CA GLU A 50 -7.04 -20.89 -10.15
C GLU A 50 -8.26 -21.78 -10.51
N PRO A 51 -9.07 -21.38 -11.51
CA PRO A 51 -10.18 -22.18 -11.98
C PRO A 51 -9.67 -23.37 -12.81
N ASN A 52 -9.73 -24.56 -12.23
CA ASN A 52 -9.47 -25.78 -12.99
C ASN A 52 -10.63 -26.03 -13.97
N ARG A 53 -10.32 -26.32 -15.24
CA ARG A 53 -11.29 -26.62 -16.33
C ARG A 53 -12.35 -27.66 -15.96
N LYS A 54 -12.09 -28.52 -14.97
CA LYS A 54 -13.04 -29.56 -14.49
C LYS A 54 -13.84 -29.17 -13.24
N SER A 55 -13.52 -28.08 -12.54
CA SER A 55 -14.15 -27.76 -11.24
C SER A 55 -14.12 -26.28 -10.86
N ALA A 56 -14.54 -25.39 -11.77
CA ALA A 56 -14.68 -23.96 -11.47
C ALA A 56 -15.53 -23.66 -10.20
N ALA A 57 -16.45 -24.55 -9.83
CA ALA A 57 -17.25 -24.43 -8.60
C ALA A 57 -16.50 -24.78 -7.29
N LYS A 58 -15.30 -25.35 -7.35
CA LYS A 58 -14.49 -25.79 -6.18
C LYS A 58 -13.35 -24.84 -5.81
N THR A 59 -13.29 -23.65 -6.40
CA THR A 59 -12.28 -22.63 -6.05
C THR A 59 -12.72 -21.79 -4.85
N ASP A 60 -11.78 -21.38 -4.01
CA ASP A 60 -12.02 -20.44 -2.91
C ASP A 60 -11.87 -18.96 -3.35
N MET A 61 -11.86 -18.71 -4.66
CA MET A 61 -11.70 -17.39 -5.30
C MET A 61 -12.60 -16.30 -4.69
N ALA A 62 -13.89 -16.57 -4.52
CA ALA A 62 -14.83 -15.59 -3.98
C ALA A 62 -14.53 -15.22 -2.52
N LYS A 63 -14.00 -16.16 -1.73
CA LYS A 63 -13.64 -15.93 -0.33
C LYS A 63 -12.37 -15.09 -0.23
N TRP A 64 -11.35 -15.44 -1.01
CA TRP A 64 -10.13 -14.63 -1.11
C TRP A 64 -10.41 -13.21 -1.57
N ARG A 65 -11.35 -13.02 -2.51
CA ARG A 65 -11.81 -11.68 -2.89
C ARG A 65 -12.37 -10.91 -1.69
N LYS A 66 -13.24 -11.55 -0.91
CA LYS A 66 -13.84 -10.90 0.26
C LYS A 66 -12.82 -10.57 1.34
N ILE A 67 -11.86 -11.47 1.59
CA ILE A 67 -10.78 -11.26 2.57
C ILE A 67 -9.93 -10.04 2.18
N PHE A 68 -9.51 -9.95 0.92
CA PHE A 68 -8.70 -8.84 0.46
C PHE A 68 -9.46 -7.52 0.38
N GLU A 69 -10.75 -7.55 0.05
CA GLU A 69 -11.63 -6.38 0.13
C GLU A 69 -11.68 -5.84 1.57
N LEU A 70 -11.97 -6.70 2.56
CA LEU A 70 -11.99 -6.33 3.97
C LEU A 70 -10.63 -5.81 4.45
N TYR A 71 -9.54 -6.41 3.98
CA TYR A 71 -8.18 -6.00 4.35
C TYR A 71 -7.85 -4.60 3.83
N LEU A 72 -8.22 -4.30 2.58
CA LEU A 72 -8.05 -2.97 1.98
C LEU A 72 -8.89 -1.92 2.69
N GLU A 73 -10.15 -2.21 2.96
CA GLU A 73 -11.06 -1.31 3.68
C GLU A 73 -10.55 -1.01 5.10
N SER A 74 -9.95 -2.00 5.76
CA SER A 74 -9.43 -1.84 7.13
C SER A 74 -8.22 -0.91 7.23
N SER A 75 -7.53 -0.61 6.11
CA SER A 75 -6.42 0.36 6.05
C SER A 75 -5.43 0.24 7.22
N ILE A 76 -4.99 -0.99 7.52
CA ILE A 76 -4.38 -1.35 8.82
C ILE A 76 -3.13 -0.53 9.14
N PHE A 77 -2.22 -0.36 8.17
CA PHE A 77 -0.92 0.30 8.39
C PHE A 77 -0.85 1.74 7.89
N PHE A 78 -1.68 2.11 6.93
CA PHE A 78 -1.69 3.44 6.32
C PHE A 78 -3.12 3.89 6.13
N SER A 79 -3.38 5.13 6.54
CA SER A 79 -4.63 5.78 6.22
C SER A 79 -4.56 6.41 4.83
N THR A 80 -5.63 6.22 4.07
CA THR A 80 -5.85 6.83 2.75
C THR A 80 -6.83 7.99 2.80
N THR A 81 -7.38 8.33 3.97
CA THR A 81 -8.33 9.44 4.14
C THR A 81 -7.64 10.79 4.23
N GLU A 82 -8.29 11.82 3.67
CA GLU A 82 -7.76 13.19 3.55
C GLU A 82 -7.46 13.86 4.90
N LEU A 83 -8.16 13.46 5.97
CA LEU A 83 -8.01 14.04 7.31
C LEU A 83 -6.85 13.41 8.11
N ASP A 84 -6.54 12.14 7.86
CA ASP A 84 -5.53 11.36 8.55
C ASP A 84 -4.50 10.89 7.51
N HIS A 85 -3.76 11.82 6.89
CA HIS A 85 -2.70 11.42 5.98
C HIS A 85 -1.49 10.92 6.76
N GLY A 86 -1.21 9.61 6.68
CA GLY A 86 0.04 9.09 7.20
C GLY A 86 0.07 7.63 7.60
N LYS A 87 1.22 7.27 8.17
CA LYS A 87 1.50 5.98 8.79
C LYS A 87 0.74 5.88 10.11
N HIS A 88 0.11 4.74 10.37
CA HIS A 88 -0.47 4.45 11.67
C HIS A 88 0.62 4.09 12.68
N ASP A 89 0.47 4.59 13.91
CA ASP A 89 1.23 4.12 15.06
C ASP A 89 0.93 2.65 15.35
N SER A 90 1.87 1.95 15.96
CA SER A 90 1.75 0.52 16.29
C SER A 90 0.50 0.19 17.09
N VAL A 91 0.06 1.08 17.98
CA VAL A 91 -1.16 0.90 18.78
C VAL A 91 -2.42 0.93 17.90
N LYS A 92 -2.52 1.90 16.99
CA LYS A 92 -3.65 2.03 16.05
C LYS A 92 -3.65 0.86 15.06
N ALA A 93 -2.49 0.52 14.50
CA ALA A 93 -2.35 -0.62 13.59
C ALA A 93 -2.70 -1.96 14.27
N GLN A 94 -2.34 -2.14 15.54
CA GLN A 94 -2.72 -3.32 16.32
C GLN A 94 -4.24 -3.41 16.50
N ALA A 95 -4.89 -2.31 16.90
CA ALA A 95 -6.34 -2.28 17.08
C ALA A 95 -7.09 -2.58 15.77
N LEU A 96 -6.63 -2.02 14.65
CA LEU A 96 -7.20 -2.27 13.33
C LEU A 96 -6.98 -3.72 12.86
N LEU A 97 -5.80 -4.29 13.09
CA LEU A 97 -5.52 -5.68 12.75
C LEU A 97 -6.37 -6.65 13.58
N GLN A 98 -6.62 -6.32 14.85
CA GLN A 98 -7.52 -7.08 15.70
C GLN A 98 -8.97 -6.99 15.22
N ALA A 99 -9.45 -5.79 14.91
CA ALA A 99 -10.79 -5.58 14.34
C ALA A 99 -10.97 -6.36 13.03
N PHE A 100 -9.97 -6.36 12.14
CA PHE A 100 -9.96 -7.15 10.91
C PHE A 100 -10.07 -8.66 11.20
N SER A 101 -9.26 -9.17 12.14
CA SER A 101 -9.32 -10.58 12.55
C SER A 101 -10.70 -10.95 13.13
N ASP A 102 -11.30 -10.07 13.91
CA ASP A 102 -12.62 -10.31 14.50
C ASP A 102 -13.73 -10.27 13.45
N GLU A 103 -13.64 -9.40 12.45
CA GLU A 103 -14.56 -9.37 11.32
C GLU A 103 -14.45 -10.63 10.44
N LEU A 104 -13.23 -11.15 10.23
CA LEU A 104 -13.03 -12.44 9.54
C LEU A 104 -13.71 -13.61 10.27
N LYS A 105 -13.70 -13.60 11.61
CA LYS A 105 -14.39 -14.61 12.42
C LYS A 105 -15.90 -14.44 12.35
N ARG A 106 -16.39 -13.21 12.45
CA ARG A 106 -17.83 -12.86 12.39
C ARG A 106 -18.47 -13.31 11.08
N GLN A 107 -17.77 -13.15 9.96
CA GLN A 107 -18.26 -13.57 8.64
C GLN A 107 -18.06 -15.07 8.35
N HIS A 108 -17.55 -15.86 9.31
CA HIS A 108 -17.27 -17.30 9.17
C HIS A 108 -16.45 -17.68 7.93
N VAL A 109 -15.62 -16.75 7.43
CA VAL A 109 -14.84 -16.99 6.21
C VAL A 109 -13.77 -18.06 6.44
N THR A 110 -13.23 -18.11 7.66
CA THR A 110 -12.17 -19.02 8.09
C THR A 110 -12.61 -20.48 8.17
N SER A 111 -13.85 -20.76 8.58
CA SER A 111 -14.40 -22.13 8.73
C SER A 111 -14.95 -22.71 7.43
N THR A 112 -15.12 -21.88 6.40
CA THR A 112 -15.88 -22.26 5.20
C THR A 112 -14.98 -22.69 4.04
N PHE A 113 -13.64 -22.59 4.13
CA PHE A 113 -12.74 -22.93 3.02
C PHE A 113 -12.92 -24.36 2.50
N LYS A 114 -12.89 -24.52 1.17
CA LYS A 114 -13.04 -25.83 0.51
C LYS A 114 -11.71 -26.59 0.47
N LYS A 115 -10.59 -25.87 0.36
CA LYS A 115 -9.22 -26.41 0.34
C LYS A 115 -8.52 -26.14 1.67
N LYS A 116 -7.82 -27.14 2.21
CA LYS A 116 -7.01 -26.96 3.44
C LYS A 116 -5.85 -25.98 3.21
N GLU A 117 -5.33 -25.95 1.99
CA GLU A 117 -4.28 -25.04 1.55
C GLU A 117 -4.73 -23.57 1.66
N SER A 118 -6.01 -23.28 1.46
CA SER A 118 -6.56 -21.92 1.64
C SER A 118 -6.52 -21.49 3.10
N SER A 119 -6.83 -22.40 4.04
CA SER A 119 -6.76 -22.11 5.46
C SER A 119 -5.32 -21.84 5.91
N VAL A 120 -4.36 -22.64 5.44
CA VAL A 120 -2.93 -22.44 5.73
C VAL A 120 -2.44 -21.11 5.16
N ALA A 121 -2.83 -20.77 3.93
CA ALA A 121 -2.47 -19.50 3.32
C ALA A 121 -3.06 -18.30 4.08
N LEU A 122 -4.28 -18.41 4.61
CA LEU A 122 -4.85 -17.34 5.44
C LEU A 122 -4.10 -17.20 6.76
N GLU A 123 -3.73 -18.29 7.41
CA GLU A 123 -2.94 -18.25 8.63
C GLU A 123 -1.58 -17.58 8.38
N GLN A 124 -0.90 -17.95 7.29
CA GLN A 124 0.35 -17.30 6.85
C GLN A 124 0.16 -15.81 6.58
N PHE A 125 -0.96 -15.41 5.96
CA PHE A 125 -1.28 -14.01 5.73
C PHE A 125 -1.44 -13.24 7.05
N LEU A 126 -2.13 -13.80 8.04
CA LEU A 126 -2.29 -13.17 9.36
C LEU A 126 -0.95 -13.08 10.11
N GLN A 127 -0.13 -14.13 10.06
CA GLN A 127 1.21 -14.14 10.64
C GLN A 127 2.12 -13.09 10.01
N LEU A 128 2.05 -12.92 8.69
CA LEU A 128 2.81 -11.90 7.96
C LEU A 128 2.43 -10.49 8.42
N ASN A 129 1.13 -10.21 8.56
CA ASN A 129 0.66 -8.93 9.07
C ASN A 129 1.11 -8.67 10.52
N MET A 130 1.11 -9.71 11.37
CA MET A 130 1.66 -9.60 12.73
C MET A 130 3.16 -9.32 12.73
N ALA A 131 3.94 -9.92 11.82
CA ALA A 131 5.37 -9.66 11.70
C ALA A 131 5.65 -8.21 11.22
N VAL A 132 4.83 -7.68 10.32
CA VAL A 132 4.89 -6.27 9.92
C VAL A 132 4.58 -5.35 11.11
N LEU A 133 3.57 -5.66 11.92
CA LEU A 133 3.23 -4.91 13.14
C LEU A 133 4.37 -4.95 14.17
N GLN A 134 5.03 -6.10 14.34
CA GLN A 134 6.19 -6.22 15.22
C GLN A 134 7.36 -5.36 14.72
N SER A 135 7.63 -5.38 13.42
CA SER A 135 8.66 -4.54 12.79
C SER A 135 8.36 -3.05 12.99
N LEU A 136 7.10 -2.65 12.80
CA LEU A 136 6.62 -1.30 13.05
C LEU A 136 6.90 -0.86 14.49
N ARG A 137 6.49 -1.68 15.47
CA ARG A 137 6.72 -1.40 16.89
C ARG A 137 8.20 -1.34 17.25
N PHE A 138 9.02 -2.21 16.65
CA PHE A 138 10.46 -2.21 16.84
C PHE A 138 11.10 -0.90 16.34
N GLN A 139 10.68 -0.41 15.17
CA GLN A 139 11.13 0.88 14.64
C GLN A 139 10.76 2.03 15.58
N GLU A 140 9.51 2.09 16.04
CA GLU A 140 9.06 3.16 16.95
C GLU A 140 9.86 3.21 18.26
N ILE A 141 10.18 2.04 18.82
CA ILE A 141 10.99 1.94 20.04
C ILE A 141 12.42 2.44 19.79
N ASN A 142 13.02 2.05 18.67
CA ASN A 142 14.38 2.48 18.31
C ASN A 142 14.45 3.98 18.00
N ASP A 143 13.45 4.52 17.30
CA ASP A 143 13.32 5.96 17.01
C ASP A 143 13.23 6.76 18.32
N LEU A 144 12.41 6.31 19.26
CA LEU A 144 12.27 6.95 20.57
C LEU A 144 13.56 6.84 21.38
N ALA A 145 14.22 5.68 21.38
CA ALA A 145 15.48 5.47 22.07
C ALA A 145 16.56 6.41 21.52
N MET A 146 16.66 6.50 20.19
CA MET A 146 17.60 7.37 19.49
C MET A 146 17.38 8.85 19.82
N GLN A 147 16.13 9.32 19.79
CA GLN A 147 15.79 10.68 20.20
C GLN A 147 16.18 10.97 21.67
N LYS A 148 15.97 10.00 22.57
CA LYS A 148 16.33 10.12 23.99
C LYS A 148 17.84 10.12 24.21
N ILE A 149 18.58 9.29 23.49
CA ILE A 149 20.04 9.22 23.53
C ILE A 149 20.63 10.55 23.07
N LEU A 150 20.22 11.05 21.89
CA LEU A 150 20.69 12.33 21.36
C LEU A 150 20.31 13.50 22.28
N LYS A 151 19.10 13.51 22.85
CA LYS A 151 18.70 14.53 23.84
C LYS A 151 19.57 14.49 25.09
N LYS A 152 19.96 13.30 25.57
CA LYS A 152 20.79 13.15 26.77
C LYS A 152 22.25 13.51 26.49
N PHE A 153 22.75 13.22 25.30
CA PHE A 153 24.05 13.67 24.81
C PHE A 153 24.12 15.20 24.84
N ASP A 154 23.21 15.87 24.15
CA ASP A 154 23.17 17.34 24.07
C ASP A 154 23.06 18.01 25.45
N LYS A 155 22.28 17.41 26.37
CA LYS A 155 22.15 17.94 27.73
C LYS A 155 23.48 17.88 28.51
N ARG A 156 24.37 16.94 28.20
CA ARG A 156 25.65 16.75 28.90
C ARG A 156 26.82 17.46 28.22
N THR A 157 26.80 17.59 26.90
CA THR A 157 27.94 18.11 26.12
C THR A 157 27.69 19.52 25.60
N ALA A 158 26.44 20.00 25.57
CA ALA A 158 26.05 21.29 24.99
C ALA A 158 26.47 21.50 23.51
N LEU A 159 26.85 20.42 22.81
CA LEU A 159 27.32 20.44 21.42
C LEU A 159 26.20 20.63 20.38
N GLY A 160 24.93 20.60 20.81
CA GLY A 160 23.77 20.90 19.96
C GLY A 160 23.60 19.92 18.78
N VAL A 161 23.97 18.66 18.95
CA VAL A 161 23.99 17.66 17.88
C VAL A 161 22.58 17.27 17.42
N LYS A 162 21.55 17.47 18.26
CA LYS A 162 20.15 17.23 17.88
C LYS A 162 19.67 18.08 16.71
N SER A 163 20.28 19.23 16.38
CA SER A 163 19.89 20.01 15.19
C SER A 163 20.62 19.57 13.92
N THR A 164 21.86 19.08 14.04
CA THR A 164 22.74 18.76 12.89
C THR A 164 22.66 17.28 12.48
N PHE A 165 22.55 16.38 13.44
CA PHE A 165 22.54 14.92 13.24
C PHE A 165 21.25 14.34 12.61
N PRO A 166 20.03 14.91 12.76
CA PRO A 166 18.80 14.30 12.23
C PRO A 166 18.77 14.15 10.71
N ALA A 167 19.48 15.01 9.96
CA ALA A 167 19.47 14.97 8.51
C ALA A 167 20.27 13.77 7.97
N ALA A 168 21.48 13.54 8.50
CA ALA A 168 22.29 12.37 8.18
C ALA A 168 21.64 11.09 8.72
N LEU A 169 21.08 11.15 9.93
CA LEU A 169 20.43 10.01 10.56
C LEU A 169 19.18 9.57 9.81
N ARG A 170 18.32 10.49 9.34
CA ARG A 170 17.11 10.14 8.57
C ARG A 170 17.41 9.32 7.30
N GLN A 171 18.59 9.50 6.71
CA GLN A 171 19.04 8.71 5.55
C GLN A 171 19.55 7.32 5.95
N SER A 172 20.12 7.20 7.15
CA SER A 172 20.58 5.94 7.75
C SER A 172 19.50 5.22 8.56
N MET A 173 18.39 5.90 8.88
CA MET A 173 17.26 5.29 9.57
C MET A 173 16.63 4.28 8.64
N PRO A 174 16.42 3.06 9.12
CA PRO A 174 16.13 1.99 8.22
C PRO A 174 14.69 2.14 7.66
N ARG A 175 14.56 1.93 6.34
CA ARG A 175 13.37 2.27 5.54
C ARG A 175 12.09 1.56 6.00
N ASP A 176 10.98 2.27 6.03
CA ASP A 176 9.69 1.75 6.50
C ASP A 176 9.28 0.39 5.87
N ILE A 177 9.47 -0.70 6.63
CA ILE A 177 9.15 -2.07 6.21
C ILE A 177 7.66 -2.18 5.93
N ALA A 178 6.82 -1.55 6.76
CA ALA A 178 5.37 -1.61 6.61
C ALA A 178 4.95 -1.07 5.25
N LYS A 179 5.56 0.04 4.80
CA LYS A 179 5.25 0.64 3.49
C LYS A 179 5.68 -0.27 2.33
N ALA A 180 6.89 -0.84 2.42
CA ALA A 180 7.41 -1.74 1.41
C ALA A 180 6.55 -3.01 1.29
N ILE A 181 6.13 -3.59 2.42
CA ILE A 181 5.29 -4.79 2.43
C ILE A 181 3.86 -4.49 1.99
N CYS A 182 3.25 -3.38 2.44
CA CYS A 182 1.93 -2.98 1.96
C CYS A 182 1.91 -2.74 0.45
N TYR A 183 2.97 -2.12 -0.08
CA TYR A 183 3.15 -1.98 -1.52
C TYR A 183 3.22 -3.35 -2.19
N GLN A 184 4.07 -4.26 -1.70
CA GLN A 184 4.24 -5.60 -2.25
C GLN A 184 2.94 -6.42 -2.22
N VAL A 185 2.21 -6.39 -1.11
CA VAL A 185 0.88 -7.00 -0.98
C VAL A 185 -0.07 -6.39 -2.03
N SER A 186 -0.03 -5.07 -2.20
CA SER A 186 -0.91 -4.39 -3.15
C SER A 186 -0.59 -4.69 -4.61
N THR A 187 0.69 -4.88 -4.96
CA THR A 187 1.13 -5.13 -6.33
C THR A 187 1.12 -6.61 -6.71
N GLU A 188 1.43 -7.50 -5.77
CA GLU A 188 1.55 -8.94 -6.05
C GLU A 188 0.33 -9.74 -5.63
N LEU A 189 -0.28 -9.44 -4.47
CA LEU A 189 -1.36 -10.26 -3.93
C LEU A 189 -2.75 -9.83 -4.42
N LEU A 190 -3.04 -8.53 -4.41
CA LEU A 190 -4.37 -8.04 -4.79
C LEU A 190 -4.73 -8.32 -6.25
N PRO A 191 -3.83 -8.17 -7.25
CA PRO A 191 -4.17 -8.40 -8.65
C PRO A 191 -4.42 -9.87 -9.01
N ILE A 192 -3.98 -10.82 -8.16
CA ILE A 192 -4.26 -12.26 -8.33
C ILE A 192 -5.77 -12.52 -8.27
N VAL A 193 -6.48 -11.71 -7.47
CA VAL A 193 -7.92 -11.86 -7.30
C VAL A 193 -8.65 -10.87 -8.20
N PRO A 194 -9.09 -11.29 -9.41
CA PRO A 194 -9.79 -10.42 -10.33
C PRO A 194 -10.97 -9.73 -9.64
N ARG A 195 -10.99 -8.41 -9.65
CA ARG A 195 -12.11 -7.60 -9.17
C ARG A 195 -13.16 -7.47 -10.26
N LEU A 196 -14.39 -7.12 -9.89
CA LEU A 196 -15.45 -6.93 -10.87
C LEU A 196 -15.11 -5.78 -11.83
N ASP A 197 -14.49 -4.72 -11.29
CA ASP A 197 -14.08 -3.53 -12.05
C ASP A 197 -13.11 -3.85 -13.20
N ASP A 198 -12.23 -4.84 -13.02
CA ASP A 198 -11.26 -5.24 -14.04
C ASP A 198 -11.94 -5.84 -15.30
N TYR A 199 -13.23 -6.17 -15.21
CA TYR A 199 -14.04 -6.74 -16.29
C TYR A 199 -15.27 -5.90 -16.63
N LEU A 200 -15.42 -4.71 -16.06
CA LEU A 200 -16.46 -3.77 -16.49
C LEU A 200 -16.08 -3.14 -17.82
N CYS A 201 -17.05 -3.06 -18.73
CA CYS A 201 -16.84 -2.31 -19.96
C CYS A 201 -16.97 -0.80 -19.68
N PRO A 202 -15.97 0.03 -20.03
CA PRO A 202 -16.04 1.49 -19.81
C PRO A 202 -17.17 2.20 -20.56
N VAL A 203 -17.76 1.55 -21.57
CA VAL A 203 -18.80 2.15 -22.42
C VAL A 203 -20.20 1.93 -21.83
N CYS A 204 -20.48 0.72 -21.34
CA CYS A 204 -21.82 0.35 -20.87
C CYS A 204 -21.86 0.02 -19.37
N PHE A 205 -20.73 0.14 -18.67
CA PHE A 205 -20.57 -0.16 -17.24
C PHE A 205 -21.11 -1.52 -16.82
N SER A 206 -21.21 -2.45 -17.76
CA SER A 206 -21.69 -3.82 -17.53
C SER A 206 -20.51 -4.79 -17.55
N ILE A 207 -20.64 -5.90 -16.82
CA ILE A 207 -19.68 -7.01 -16.89
C ILE A 207 -19.55 -7.47 -18.34
N SER A 208 -18.32 -7.44 -18.86
CA SER A 208 -18.01 -7.78 -20.23
C SER A 208 -18.04 -9.30 -20.45
N TYR A 209 -19.19 -9.83 -20.89
CA TYR A 209 -19.29 -11.22 -21.35
C TYR A 209 -18.56 -11.36 -22.70
N ARG A 210 -17.48 -12.17 -22.74
CA ARG A 210 -16.44 -12.20 -23.79
C ARG A 210 -15.69 -10.87 -23.92
N PRO A 211 -14.81 -10.55 -22.94
CA PRO A 211 -14.03 -9.33 -22.97
C PRO A 211 -13.06 -9.34 -24.14
N VAL A 212 -13.01 -8.24 -24.90
CA VAL A 212 -11.95 -8.00 -25.87
C VAL A 212 -10.90 -7.12 -25.22
N ARG A 213 -9.69 -7.66 -25.02
CA ARG A 213 -8.52 -6.91 -24.54
C ARG A 213 -7.80 -6.29 -25.73
N LEU A 214 -7.75 -4.97 -25.76
CA LEU A 214 -6.98 -4.23 -26.77
C LEU A 214 -5.47 -4.27 -26.45
N ARG A 215 -4.62 -3.89 -27.41
CA ARG A 215 -3.16 -3.80 -27.21
C ARG A 215 -2.77 -2.86 -26.06
N CYS A 216 -3.60 -1.85 -25.79
CA CYS A 216 -3.45 -0.92 -24.68
C CYS A 216 -4.02 -1.46 -23.34
N GLN A 217 -4.25 -2.77 -23.21
CA GLN A 217 -4.77 -3.49 -22.03
C GLN A 217 -6.20 -3.16 -21.58
N HIS A 218 -6.87 -2.17 -22.18
CA HIS A 218 -8.28 -1.89 -21.90
C HIS A 218 -9.21 -3.03 -22.32
N VAL A 219 -10.17 -3.35 -21.46
CA VAL A 219 -11.19 -4.39 -21.65
C VAL A 219 -12.50 -3.75 -22.11
N PHE A 220 -13.05 -4.22 -23.23
CA PHE A 220 -14.38 -3.81 -23.71
C PHE A 220 -15.31 -5.01 -23.90
N CYS A 221 -16.61 -4.75 -23.79
CA CYS A 221 -17.64 -5.69 -24.22
C CYS A 221 -17.61 -5.78 -25.76
N ILE A 222 -17.73 -7.00 -26.33
CA ILE A 222 -17.72 -7.19 -27.80
C ILE A 222 -18.74 -6.31 -28.52
N ARG A 223 -19.93 -6.12 -27.93
CA ARG A 223 -20.99 -5.26 -28.48
C ARG A 223 -20.54 -3.81 -28.59
N CYS A 224 -19.94 -3.29 -27.52
CA CYS A 224 -19.47 -1.93 -27.39
C CYS A 224 -18.32 -1.67 -28.38
N LEU A 225 -17.42 -2.64 -28.53
CA LEU A 225 -16.30 -2.56 -29.46
C LEU A 225 -16.75 -2.58 -30.92
N VAL A 226 -17.72 -3.43 -31.28
CA VAL A 226 -18.29 -3.47 -32.64
C VAL A 226 -18.98 -2.15 -33.00
N VAL A 227 -19.69 -1.54 -32.05
CA VAL A 227 -20.30 -0.20 -32.24
C VAL A 227 -19.22 0.86 -32.47
N LEU A 228 -18.16 0.87 -31.66
CA LEU A 228 -17.01 1.76 -31.81
C LEU A 228 -16.31 1.60 -33.17
N GLN A 229 -16.08 0.35 -33.58
CA GLN A 229 -15.40 0.01 -34.84
C GLN A 229 -16.23 0.41 -36.06
N ARG A 230 -17.55 0.17 -36.04
CA ARG A 230 -18.48 0.61 -37.10
C ARG A 230 -18.56 2.13 -37.19
N ALA A 231 -18.47 2.82 -36.06
CA ALA A 231 -18.48 4.28 -36.01
C ALA A 231 -17.13 4.91 -36.47
N LYS A 232 -16.05 4.13 -36.66
CA LYS A 232 -14.67 4.62 -36.88
C LYS A 232 -14.23 5.68 -35.86
N LYS A 233 -14.72 5.60 -34.62
CA LYS A 233 -14.47 6.59 -33.58
C LYS A 233 -13.42 6.11 -32.60
N LYS A 234 -12.54 7.00 -32.15
CA LYS A 234 -11.73 6.75 -30.96
C LYS A 234 -12.64 6.69 -29.74
N HIS A 235 -12.20 6.03 -28.68
CA HIS A 235 -12.95 5.95 -27.42
C HIS A 235 -13.34 7.35 -26.89
N SER A 236 -12.42 8.32 -26.99
CA SER A 236 -12.67 9.74 -26.69
C SER A 236 -13.84 10.30 -27.51
N ASP A 237 -13.85 10.05 -28.82
CA ASP A 237 -14.81 10.63 -29.76
C ASP A 237 -16.19 9.98 -29.64
N PHE A 238 -16.25 8.78 -29.08
CA PHE A 238 -17.49 8.09 -28.74
C PHE A 238 -18.14 8.68 -27.49
N LEU A 239 -17.36 8.87 -26.42
CA LEU A 239 -17.83 9.49 -25.18
C LEU A 239 -18.37 10.90 -25.46
N ILE A 240 -17.65 11.71 -26.23
CA ILE A 240 -18.09 13.06 -26.60
C ILE A 240 -19.38 13.06 -27.44
N LYS A 241 -19.62 12.02 -28.26
CA LYS A 241 -20.79 11.96 -29.15
C LYS A 241 -22.06 11.46 -28.46
N TYR A 242 -21.93 10.45 -27.59
CA TYR A 242 -23.08 9.76 -26.99
C TYR A 242 -23.35 10.18 -25.55
N PHE A 243 -22.35 10.74 -24.86
CA PHE A 243 -22.41 11.22 -23.48
C PHE A 243 -21.77 12.61 -23.37
N PRO A 244 -22.27 13.62 -24.12
CA PRO A 244 -21.61 14.92 -24.24
C PRO A 244 -21.56 15.68 -22.91
N ASP A 245 -22.59 15.55 -22.07
CA ASP A 245 -22.69 16.27 -20.80
C ASP A 245 -21.79 15.65 -19.74
N GLU A 246 -21.75 14.31 -19.66
CA GLU A 246 -20.89 13.56 -18.77
C GLU A 246 -19.40 13.72 -19.15
N ALA A 247 -19.09 13.69 -20.44
CA ALA A 247 -17.74 13.90 -20.94
C ALA A 247 -17.23 15.32 -20.62
N LYS A 248 -18.07 16.35 -20.80
CA LYS A 248 -17.75 17.73 -20.43
C LYS A 248 -17.55 17.90 -18.93
N LEU A 249 -18.42 17.29 -18.11
CA LEU A 249 -18.29 17.32 -16.65
C LEU A 249 -16.95 16.72 -16.21
N LYS A 250 -16.62 15.52 -16.71
CA LYS A 250 -15.37 14.83 -16.39
C LYS A 250 -14.15 15.60 -16.89
N GLN A 251 -14.22 16.23 -18.06
CA GLN A 251 -13.16 17.09 -18.57
C GLN A 251 -12.93 18.31 -17.66
N ARG A 252 -14.01 18.91 -17.13
CA ARG A 252 -13.92 20.01 -16.16
C ARG A 252 -13.31 19.56 -14.83
N GLU A 253 -13.69 18.38 -14.33
CA GLU A 253 -13.09 17.78 -13.13
C GLU A 253 -11.60 17.49 -13.32
N ASN A 254 -11.20 16.89 -14.44
CA ASN A 254 -9.80 16.59 -14.74
C ASN A 254 -8.97 17.87 -14.87
N ALA A 255 -9.52 18.92 -15.51
CA ALA A 255 -8.87 20.23 -15.59
C ALA A 255 -8.71 20.88 -14.21
N LYS A 256 -9.71 20.70 -13.33
CA LYS A 256 -9.64 21.16 -11.94
C LYS A 256 -8.58 20.40 -11.14
N ALA A 257 -8.55 19.08 -11.23
CA ALA A 257 -7.57 18.23 -10.57
C ALA A 257 -6.14 18.53 -11.05
N ALA A 258 -5.92 18.64 -12.37
CA ALA A 258 -4.63 19.02 -12.92
C ALA A 258 -4.16 20.41 -12.47
N GLY A 259 -5.09 21.37 -12.36
CA GLY A 259 -4.78 22.68 -11.82
C GLY A 259 -4.41 22.65 -10.34
N VAL A 260 -5.08 21.83 -9.53
CA VAL A 260 -4.71 21.62 -8.12
C VAL A 260 -3.34 20.94 -8.00
N ASP A 261 -3.03 19.95 -8.83
CA ASP A 261 -1.71 19.30 -8.84
C ASP A 261 -0.58 20.28 -9.21
N GLN A 262 -0.84 21.19 -10.16
CA GLN A 262 0.17 22.11 -10.67
C GLN A 262 0.34 23.38 -9.80
N TYR A 263 -0.75 23.89 -9.22
CA TYR A 263 -0.78 25.18 -8.53
C TYR A 263 -1.16 25.08 -7.04
N GLY A 264 -1.35 23.86 -6.52
CA GLY A 264 -1.78 23.58 -5.15
C GLY A 264 -3.27 23.84 -4.91
N GLU A 265 -3.74 23.58 -3.70
CA GLU A 265 -5.15 23.72 -3.31
C GLU A 265 -5.71 25.15 -3.50
N ALA A 266 -4.82 26.15 -3.53
CA ALA A 266 -5.16 27.54 -3.81
C ALA A 266 -5.76 27.75 -5.21
N TYR A 267 -5.59 26.81 -6.14
CA TYR A 267 -6.23 26.82 -7.46
C TYR A 267 -7.75 26.83 -7.39
N ASN A 268 -8.34 26.30 -6.31
CA ASN A 268 -9.79 26.32 -6.10
C ASN A 268 -10.32 27.66 -5.59
N ASN A 269 -9.45 28.56 -5.14
CA ASN A 269 -9.84 29.86 -4.65
C ASN A 269 -10.02 30.82 -5.83
N LYS A 270 -11.19 31.45 -5.93
CA LYS A 270 -11.42 32.50 -6.93
C LYS A 270 -10.49 33.67 -6.62
N CYS A 271 -9.41 33.85 -7.39
CA CYS A 271 -8.62 35.07 -7.34
C CYS A 271 -9.50 36.26 -7.73
N VAL A 272 -9.74 37.16 -6.80
CA VAL A 272 -10.25 38.50 -7.08
C VAL A 272 -9.01 39.37 -7.24
N VAL A 273 -8.72 39.81 -8.46
CA VAL A 273 -7.73 40.87 -8.67
C VAL A 273 -8.35 42.14 -8.11
N MET A 274 -7.82 42.67 -7.01
CA MET A 274 -8.07 44.05 -6.58
C MET A 274 -7.22 45.00 -7.42
#